data_AF-A0A1F1FIZ2-F1
#
_entry.id   AF-A0A1F1FIZ2-F1
#
_cell.length_a   1.000
_cell.length_b   1.000
_cell.length_c   1.000
_cell.angle_alpha   90.00
_cell.angle_beta   90.00
_cell.angle_gamma   90.00
#
_symmetry.space_group_name_H-M   'P 1'
#
loop_
_entity.id
_entity.type
_entity.pdbx_description
1 polymer ?
#
loop_
_entity_poly.entity_id
_entity_poly.type
_entity_poly.pdbx_seq_one_letter_code
_entity_poly.pdbx_strand_id
1 'polypeptide(L)'
;MLNDESRPSQGAREFTWPDYIGWGWMIVQQRMEADWTGLWDYAMPNPKASEETVARTEAQLGFRLPESYRGFLLAADGWPYFFQDMTIFSTSDLLGGDLHKAGQIQLELEECVEAMAAGGVVAADHFPVVASQESIEIALMGRPGTPAEGTVSWVRGEVMQRYDDFLDYYLSMMELNKLDTADIREKDGPKPEGIPHAIIDRPGSPPVFEDARRDDL
;
A
#
# COMPACT_ATOMS: atom_id res chain seq x y z
N MET A 1 -53.71 -19.90 -7.75
CA MET A 1 -53.65 -18.63 -8.52
C MET A 1 -53.45 -17.54 -7.47
N LEU A 2 -52.39 -16.73 -7.44
CA LEU A 2 -51.42 -16.31 -8.45
C LEU A 2 -50.02 -16.15 -7.82
N ASN A 3 -49.00 -16.41 -8.64
CA ASN A 3 -47.61 -15.92 -8.51
C ASN A 3 -47.58 -14.39 -8.65
N ASP A 4 -46.71 -13.73 -7.90
CA ASP A 4 -45.97 -12.49 -8.23
C ASP A 4 -45.20 -12.03 -6.96
N GLU A 5 -43.93 -11.63 -6.94
CA GLU A 5 -42.90 -11.41 -7.95
C GLU A 5 -41.54 -11.75 -7.31
N SER A 6 -40.71 -12.46 -8.08
CA SER A 6 -39.27 -12.52 -7.89
C SER A 6 -38.69 -11.12 -8.06
N ARG A 7 -38.37 -10.43 -6.95
CA ARG A 7 -37.46 -9.29 -7.00
C ARG A 7 -36.07 -9.82 -7.36
N PRO A 8 -35.41 -9.34 -8.43
CA PRO A 8 -34.00 -9.63 -8.61
C PRO A 8 -33.25 -8.95 -7.46
N SER A 9 -32.55 -9.75 -6.65
CA SER A 9 -31.52 -9.26 -5.75
C SER A 9 -30.59 -8.41 -6.59
N GLN A 10 -30.57 -7.09 -6.38
CA GLN A 10 -29.54 -6.24 -6.95
C GLN A 10 -28.22 -6.76 -6.39
N GLY A 11 -27.47 -7.51 -7.20
CA GLY A 11 -26.15 -8.00 -6.83
C GLY A 11 -25.31 -6.79 -6.43
N ALA A 12 -24.81 -6.78 -5.20
CA ALA A 12 -23.85 -5.79 -4.78
C ALA A 12 -22.70 -5.83 -5.79
N ARG A 13 -22.37 -4.69 -6.40
CA ARG A 13 -21.21 -4.60 -7.28
C ARG A 13 -19.98 -4.94 -6.43
N GLU A 14 -19.32 -6.06 -6.72
CA GLU A 14 -18.03 -6.36 -6.14
C GLU A 14 -17.05 -5.26 -6.56
N PHE A 15 -16.34 -4.70 -5.58
CA PHE A 15 -15.35 -3.67 -5.83
C PHE A 15 -14.14 -4.30 -6.53
N THR A 16 -13.58 -3.57 -7.48
CA THR A 16 -12.35 -3.96 -8.19
C THR A 16 -11.15 -3.18 -7.65
N TRP A 17 -9.93 -3.63 -7.95
CA TRP A 17 -8.71 -2.90 -7.58
C TRP A 17 -8.73 -1.41 -7.98
N PRO A 18 -9.16 -1.03 -9.20
CA PRO A 18 -9.36 0.38 -9.54
C PRO A 18 -10.31 1.12 -8.60
N ASP A 19 -11.41 0.49 -8.15
CA ASP A 19 -12.34 1.10 -7.20
C ASP A 19 -11.67 1.28 -5.82
N TYR A 20 -10.92 0.28 -5.35
CA TYR A 20 -10.18 0.33 -4.08
C TYR A 20 -9.04 1.35 -4.08
N ILE A 21 -8.29 1.46 -5.17
CA ILE A 21 -7.21 2.45 -5.34
C ILE A 21 -7.79 3.86 -5.40
N GLY A 22 -8.89 4.05 -6.14
CA GLY A 22 -9.59 5.33 -6.17
C GLY A 22 -10.07 5.77 -4.78
N TRP A 23 -10.66 4.85 -4.01
CA TRP A 23 -11.06 5.11 -2.63
C TRP A 23 -9.88 5.39 -1.71
N GLY A 24 -8.78 4.64 -1.82
CA GLY A 24 -7.57 4.90 -1.03
C GLY A 24 -6.96 6.25 -1.35
N TRP A 25 -6.96 6.66 -2.62
CA TRP A 25 -6.44 7.97 -3.01
C TRP A 25 -7.26 9.10 -2.37
N MET A 26 -8.59 8.95 -2.32
CA MET A 26 -9.46 9.90 -1.60
C MET A 26 -9.15 9.99 -0.11
N ILE A 27 -8.70 8.90 0.52
CA ILE A 27 -8.29 8.89 1.93
C ILE A 27 -6.94 9.57 2.10
N VAL A 28 -5.95 9.23 1.27
CA VAL A 28 -4.62 9.85 1.30
C VAL A 28 -4.72 11.36 1.05
N GLN A 29 -5.58 11.81 0.14
CA GLN A 29 -5.85 13.24 -0.07
C GLN A 29 -6.42 13.92 1.17
N GLN A 30 -7.37 13.30 1.88
CA GLN A 30 -7.90 13.87 3.12
C GLN A 30 -6.85 13.95 4.24
N ARG A 31 -5.93 12.98 4.28
CA ARG A 31 -4.81 12.98 5.22
C ARG A 31 -3.81 14.08 4.88
N MET A 32 -3.43 14.19 3.62
CA MET A 32 -2.62 15.30 3.11
C MET A 32 -3.27 16.64 3.45
N GLU A 33 -4.59 16.77 3.28
CA GLU A 33 -5.33 17.98 3.64
C GLU A 33 -5.20 18.34 5.12
N ALA A 34 -5.30 17.34 5.99
CA ALA A 34 -5.15 17.49 7.43
C ALA A 34 -3.70 17.79 7.84
N ASP A 35 -2.72 17.17 7.20
CA ASP A 35 -1.29 17.32 7.47
C ASP A 35 -0.72 18.58 6.81
N TRP A 36 -1.28 19.73 7.17
CA TRP A 36 -0.81 21.02 6.65
C TRP A 36 0.52 21.46 7.26
N THR A 37 0.98 20.78 8.32
CA THR A 37 2.28 21.03 8.95
C THR A 37 3.43 20.32 8.23
N GLY A 38 3.12 19.37 7.33
CA GLY A 38 4.10 18.67 6.50
C GLY A 38 4.86 17.60 7.28
N LEU A 39 4.14 16.81 8.08
CA LEU A 39 4.71 15.69 8.81
C LEU A 39 5.13 14.54 7.87
N TRP A 40 4.34 14.27 6.84
CA TRP A 40 4.56 13.18 5.90
C TRP A 40 4.67 13.67 4.46
N ASP A 41 5.37 12.87 3.67
CA ASP A 41 5.36 12.97 2.22
C ASP A 41 4.14 12.24 1.64
N TYR A 42 3.69 12.68 0.46
CA TYR A 42 2.53 12.13 -0.23
C TYR A 42 2.81 11.98 -1.72
N ALA A 43 2.39 10.87 -2.32
CA ALA A 43 2.49 10.65 -3.76
C ALA A 43 1.24 9.95 -4.31
N MET A 44 0.99 10.17 -5.59
CA MET A 44 -0.03 9.42 -6.32
C MET A 44 0.39 7.95 -6.51
N PRO A 45 -0.56 7.01 -6.61
CA PRO A 45 -0.26 5.66 -7.07
C PRO A 45 0.42 5.70 -8.44
N ASN A 46 1.37 4.79 -8.67
CA ASN A 46 2.02 4.71 -9.98
C ASN A 46 1.01 4.29 -11.06
N PRO A 47 1.27 4.64 -12.34
CA PRO A 47 0.51 4.07 -13.45
C PRO A 47 0.51 2.54 -13.39
N LYS A 48 -0.60 1.92 -13.79
CA LYS A 48 -0.72 0.46 -13.82
C LYS A 48 0.41 -0.24 -14.59
N ALA A 49 0.77 -1.44 -14.14
CA ALA A 49 1.62 -2.33 -14.91
C ALA A 49 0.83 -2.95 -16.07
N SER A 50 1.52 -3.29 -17.17
CA SER A 50 0.93 -4.17 -18.19
C SER A 50 1.03 -5.64 -17.73
N GLU A 51 0.14 -6.47 -18.26
CA GLU A 51 0.22 -7.93 -18.11
C GLU A 51 1.59 -8.48 -18.52
N GLU A 52 2.20 -7.94 -19.59
CA GLU A 52 3.54 -8.32 -20.03
C GLU A 52 4.61 -8.00 -18.98
N THR A 53 4.56 -6.81 -18.38
CA THR A 53 5.52 -6.39 -17.34
C THR A 53 5.39 -7.26 -16.09
N VAL A 54 4.16 -7.52 -15.64
CA VAL A 54 3.91 -8.41 -14.50
C VAL A 54 4.40 -9.83 -14.81
N ALA A 55 4.05 -10.39 -15.97
CA ALA A 55 4.47 -11.74 -16.37
C ALA A 55 6.00 -11.86 -16.49
N ARG A 56 6.70 -10.84 -17.01
CA ARG A 56 8.16 -10.80 -17.06
C ARG A 56 8.79 -10.73 -15.67
N THR A 57 8.14 -10.04 -14.73
CA THR A 57 8.58 -9.94 -13.33
C THR A 57 8.40 -11.29 -12.65
N GLU A 58 7.23 -11.93 -12.78
CA GLU A 58 6.95 -13.29 -12.30
C GLU A 58 7.98 -14.30 -12.83
N ALA A 59 8.32 -14.23 -14.13
CA ALA A 59 9.32 -15.09 -14.73
C ALA A 59 10.73 -14.90 -14.13
N GLN A 60 11.12 -13.66 -13.81
CA GLN A 60 12.42 -13.37 -13.18
C GLN A 60 12.45 -13.77 -11.69
N LEU A 61 11.32 -13.62 -10.99
CA LEU A 61 11.16 -14.07 -9.61
C LEU A 61 11.11 -15.60 -9.49
N GLY A 62 10.74 -16.29 -10.58
CA GLY A 62 10.62 -17.75 -10.63
C GLY A 62 9.28 -18.28 -10.10
N PHE A 63 8.31 -17.41 -9.85
CA PHE A 63 6.97 -17.77 -9.39
C PHE A 63 5.92 -16.74 -9.84
N ARG A 64 4.66 -17.18 -9.92
CA ARG A 64 3.52 -16.30 -10.20
C ARG A 64 3.14 -15.53 -8.93
N LEU A 65 2.90 -14.23 -9.02
CA LEU A 65 2.51 -13.44 -7.85
C LEU A 65 1.13 -13.88 -7.35
N PRO A 66 0.88 -13.89 -6.02
CA PRO A 66 -0.45 -14.12 -5.47
C PRO A 66 -1.48 -13.16 -6.09
N GLU A 67 -2.68 -13.67 -6.37
CA GLU A 67 -3.67 -13.00 -7.23
C GLU A 67 -4.07 -11.61 -6.73
N SER A 68 -4.21 -11.44 -5.41
CA SER A 68 -4.57 -10.17 -4.78
C SER A 68 -3.52 -9.09 -5.08
N TYR A 69 -2.23 -9.35 -4.82
CA TYR A 69 -1.15 -8.40 -5.10
C TYR A 69 -0.88 -8.22 -6.60
N ARG A 70 -1.00 -9.29 -7.38
CA ARG A 70 -0.94 -9.22 -8.85
C ARG A 70 -2.01 -8.28 -9.42
N GLY A 71 -3.23 -8.39 -8.91
CA GLY A 71 -4.35 -7.53 -9.29
C GLY A 71 -4.12 -6.06 -8.93
N PHE A 72 -3.51 -5.80 -7.77
CA PHE A 72 -3.09 -4.45 -7.39
C PHE A 72 -2.11 -3.88 -8.41
N LEU A 73 -1.03 -4.60 -8.75
CA LEU A 73 0.00 -4.11 -9.70
C LEU A 73 -0.56 -3.79 -11.09
N LEU A 74 -1.56 -4.55 -11.54
CA LEU A 74 -2.27 -4.33 -12.80
C LEU A 74 -3.22 -3.13 -12.77
N ALA A 75 -3.48 -2.56 -11.60
CA ALA A 75 -4.26 -1.35 -11.41
C ALA A 75 -3.39 -0.14 -11.00
N ALA A 76 -2.31 -0.34 -10.24
CA ALA A 76 -1.27 0.63 -9.91
C ALA A 76 0.06 -0.10 -9.66
N ASP A 77 1.12 0.22 -10.41
CA ASP A 77 2.42 -0.45 -10.31
C ASP A 77 3.25 0.06 -9.12
N GLY A 78 2.77 -0.22 -7.91
CA GLY A 78 3.33 0.32 -6.67
C GLY A 78 2.73 1.67 -6.28
N TRP A 79 2.98 2.08 -5.03
CA TRP A 79 2.47 3.32 -4.49
C TRP A 79 3.38 3.86 -3.38
N PRO A 80 4.15 4.92 -3.67
CA PRO A 80 4.97 5.60 -2.68
C PRO A 80 4.12 6.30 -1.62
N TYR A 81 4.55 6.25 -0.36
CA TYR A 81 3.92 6.94 0.75
C TYR A 81 2.41 6.65 0.88
N PHE A 82 2.00 5.42 0.58
CA PHE A 82 0.58 5.02 0.66
C PHE A 82 0.08 4.99 2.12
N PHE A 83 1.00 4.81 3.07
CA PHE A 83 0.80 4.93 4.50
C PHE A 83 2.10 5.42 5.14
N GLN A 84 2.09 6.62 5.71
CA GLN A 84 3.27 7.24 6.32
C GLN A 84 4.48 7.24 5.35
N ASP A 85 5.62 6.70 5.78
CA ASP A 85 6.86 6.56 5.00
C ASP A 85 6.95 5.24 4.21
N MET A 86 5.90 4.41 4.26
CA MET A 86 5.88 3.10 3.63
C MET A 86 5.50 3.19 2.14
N THR A 87 6.14 2.38 1.31
CA THR A 87 5.92 2.30 -0.14
C THR A 87 5.53 0.88 -0.54
N ILE A 88 4.40 0.73 -1.24
CA ILE A 88 4.05 -0.52 -1.91
C ILE A 88 4.99 -0.72 -3.10
N PHE A 89 5.63 -1.87 -3.17
CA PHE A 89 6.60 -2.21 -4.21
C PHE A 89 5.93 -2.23 -5.58
N SER A 90 6.58 -1.60 -6.55
CA SER A 90 6.32 -1.81 -7.97
C SER A 90 6.93 -3.12 -8.46
N THR A 91 6.60 -3.51 -9.68
CA THR A 91 7.28 -4.60 -10.39
C THR A 91 8.79 -4.40 -10.46
N SER A 92 9.27 -3.17 -10.52
CA SER A 92 10.72 -2.88 -10.52
C SER A 92 11.35 -3.05 -9.15
N ASP A 93 10.66 -2.65 -8.08
CA ASP A 93 11.13 -2.80 -6.69
C ASP A 93 11.19 -4.28 -6.27
N LEU A 94 10.34 -5.14 -6.83
CA LEU A 94 10.44 -6.58 -6.61
C LEU A 94 11.74 -7.18 -7.15
N LEU A 95 12.32 -6.59 -8.20
CA LEU A 95 13.53 -7.11 -8.85
C LEU A 95 14.83 -6.51 -8.29
N GLY A 96 14.76 -5.39 -7.58
CA GLY A 96 15.93 -4.75 -6.97
C GLY A 96 15.73 -3.26 -6.72
N GLY A 97 16.82 -2.56 -6.43
CA GLY A 97 16.81 -1.15 -6.07
C GLY A 97 16.94 -0.91 -4.57
N ASP A 98 16.91 0.35 -4.15
CA ASP A 98 17.19 0.71 -2.75
C ASP A 98 16.02 0.38 -1.83
N LEU A 99 14.78 0.50 -2.32
CA LEU A 99 13.60 0.06 -1.58
C LEU A 99 13.60 -1.47 -1.39
N HIS A 100 14.00 -2.22 -2.42
CA HIS A 100 14.18 -3.67 -2.32
C HIS A 100 15.18 -4.04 -1.21
N LYS A 101 16.34 -3.39 -1.21
CA LYS A 101 17.37 -3.60 -0.18
C LYS A 101 16.82 -3.29 1.20
N ALA A 102 16.07 -2.19 1.36
CA ALA A 102 15.43 -1.84 2.64
C ALA A 102 14.49 -2.96 3.12
N GLY A 103 13.67 -3.52 2.22
CA GLY A 103 12.81 -4.66 2.52
C GLY A 103 13.57 -5.95 2.86
N GLN A 104 14.77 -6.16 2.31
CA GLN A 104 15.60 -7.34 2.58
C GLN A 104 16.35 -7.26 3.91
N ILE A 105 16.76 -6.06 4.37
CA ILE A 105 17.57 -5.91 5.59
C ILE A 105 16.92 -6.63 6.79
N GLN A 106 15.61 -6.47 6.98
CA GLN A 106 14.87 -7.15 8.06
C GLN A 106 14.89 -8.68 7.95
N LEU A 107 14.94 -9.24 6.74
CA LEU A 107 15.02 -10.68 6.50
C LEU A 107 16.44 -11.23 6.72
N GLU A 108 17.44 -10.36 6.82
CA GLU A 108 18.85 -10.72 7.01
C GLU A 108 19.32 -10.52 8.46
N LEU A 109 18.65 -9.65 9.23
CA LEU A 109 18.97 -9.40 10.64
C LEU A 109 18.46 -10.55 11.51
N GLU A 110 19.38 -11.26 12.18
CA GLU A 110 19.09 -12.44 13.01
C GLU A 110 18.00 -12.17 14.07
N GLU A 111 18.09 -11.05 14.78
CA GLU A 111 17.08 -10.65 15.78
C GLU A 111 15.67 -10.51 15.19
N CYS A 112 15.56 -9.93 13.99
CA CYS A 112 14.30 -9.78 13.28
C CYS A 112 13.78 -11.14 12.79
N VAL A 113 14.66 -11.98 12.25
CA VAL A 113 14.32 -13.34 11.80
C VAL A 113 13.82 -14.19 12.97
N GLU A 114 14.49 -14.14 14.12
CA GLU A 114 14.08 -14.85 15.33
C GLU A 114 12.72 -14.35 15.85
N ALA A 115 12.51 -13.03 15.91
CA ALA A 115 11.24 -12.45 16.33
C ALA A 115 10.10 -12.80 15.37
N MET A 116 10.36 -12.76 14.05
CA MET A 116 9.41 -13.21 13.03
C MET A 116 9.08 -14.69 13.17
N ALA A 117 10.09 -15.54 13.36
CA ALA A 117 9.91 -16.97 13.55
C ALA A 117 9.13 -17.29 14.83
N ALA A 118 9.38 -16.58 15.94
CA ALA A 118 8.60 -16.67 17.18
C ALA A 118 7.13 -16.25 16.95
N GLY A 119 6.92 -15.29 16.05
CA GLY A 119 5.60 -14.94 15.57
C GLY A 119 4.96 -16.04 14.71
N GLY A 120 5.73 -16.89 14.03
CA GLY A 120 5.26 -17.87 13.04
C GLY A 120 5.47 -17.46 11.58
N VAL A 121 6.32 -16.45 11.33
CA VAL A 121 6.72 -16.01 9.98
C VAL A 121 8.10 -16.58 9.67
N VAL A 122 8.16 -17.50 8.70
CA VAL A 122 9.42 -18.06 8.22
C VAL A 122 9.93 -17.18 7.07
N ALA A 123 11.06 -16.52 7.26
CA ALA A 123 11.61 -15.57 6.28
C ALA A 123 11.73 -16.15 4.85
N ALA A 124 12.16 -17.41 4.73
CA ALA A 124 12.30 -18.10 3.43
C ALA A 124 10.97 -18.29 2.69
N ASP A 125 9.85 -18.36 3.43
CA ASP A 125 8.51 -18.54 2.86
C ASP A 125 7.88 -17.22 2.42
N HIS A 126 8.58 -16.09 2.57
CA HIS A 126 8.03 -14.76 2.32
C HIS A 126 8.92 -13.93 1.39
N PHE A 127 8.34 -12.85 0.84
CA PHE A 127 9.04 -11.81 0.10
C PHE A 127 8.45 -10.44 0.45
N PRO A 128 9.25 -9.36 0.41
CA PRO A 128 8.75 -8.02 0.70
C PRO A 128 7.85 -7.51 -0.43
N VAL A 129 6.73 -6.91 -0.05
CA VAL A 129 5.80 -6.19 -0.94
C VAL A 129 5.62 -4.74 -0.53
N VAL A 130 6.07 -4.38 0.67
CA VAL A 130 6.11 -3.01 1.19
C VAL A 130 7.37 -2.83 2.02
N ALA A 131 7.98 -1.66 1.95
CA ALA A 131 9.03 -1.24 2.87
C ALA A 131 9.01 0.28 3.04
N SER A 132 9.63 0.75 4.12
CA SER A 132 10.11 2.12 4.24
C SER A 132 11.62 2.19 3.97
N GLN A 133 12.10 3.33 3.46
CA GLN A 133 13.53 3.65 3.41
C GLN A 133 14.00 4.43 4.65
N GLU A 134 13.07 4.91 5.46
CA GLU A 134 13.31 5.79 6.61
C GLU A 134 13.10 5.08 7.95
N SER A 135 12.35 3.98 7.95
CA SER A 135 12.05 3.15 9.11
C SER A 135 12.21 1.66 8.82
N ILE A 136 11.96 0.85 9.85
CA ILE A 136 12.06 -0.62 9.79
C ILE A 136 10.74 -1.29 9.41
N GLU A 137 9.74 -0.50 9.03
CA GLU A 137 8.40 -0.98 8.67
C GLU A 137 8.44 -1.72 7.33
N ILE A 138 8.01 -2.98 7.32
CA ILE A 138 7.89 -3.78 6.10
C ILE A 138 6.60 -4.60 6.10
N ALA A 139 6.10 -4.94 4.92
CA ALA A 139 5.08 -5.98 4.77
C ALA A 139 5.62 -7.13 3.93
N LEU A 140 5.46 -8.33 4.45
CA LEU A 140 5.92 -9.57 3.87
C LEU A 140 4.73 -10.38 3.36
N MET A 141 4.75 -10.73 2.08
CA MET A 141 3.75 -11.61 1.48
C MET A 141 4.30 -13.03 1.41
N GLY A 142 3.46 -14.02 1.73
CA GLY A 142 3.84 -15.42 1.61
C GLY A 142 3.95 -15.89 0.16
N ARG A 143 5.02 -16.61 -0.12
CA ARG A 143 5.37 -17.13 -1.45
C ARG A 143 4.42 -18.25 -1.86
N PRO A 144 4.12 -18.38 -3.17
CA PRO A 144 3.39 -19.52 -3.69
C PRO A 144 4.06 -20.86 -3.38
N GLY A 145 3.26 -21.88 -3.11
CA GLY A 145 3.72 -23.22 -2.76
C GLY A 145 4.23 -23.37 -1.32
N THR A 146 4.09 -22.34 -0.49
CA THR A 146 4.44 -22.37 0.94
C THR A 146 3.17 -22.35 1.80
N PRO A 147 3.26 -22.76 3.09
CA PRO A 147 2.11 -22.64 4.00
C PRO A 147 1.61 -21.20 4.20
N ALA A 148 2.42 -20.19 3.88
CA ALA A 148 2.07 -18.79 4.01
C ALA A 148 1.46 -18.18 2.74
N GLU A 149 1.32 -18.95 1.65
CA GLU A 149 0.93 -18.46 0.33
C GLU A 149 -0.21 -17.43 0.38
N GLY A 150 0.05 -16.25 -0.19
CA GLY A 150 -0.95 -15.19 -0.34
C GLY A 150 -1.21 -14.35 0.91
N THR A 151 -0.90 -14.85 2.10
CA THR A 151 -1.05 -14.09 3.35
C THR A 151 -0.05 -12.94 3.44
N VAL A 152 -0.35 -11.92 4.24
CA VAL A 152 0.53 -10.78 4.48
C VAL A 152 0.80 -10.62 5.97
N SER A 153 2.05 -10.35 6.33
CA SER A 153 2.46 -9.99 7.69
C SER A 153 3.07 -8.59 7.70
N TRP A 154 2.54 -7.69 8.52
CA TRP A 154 3.16 -6.40 8.80
C TRP A 154 4.18 -6.57 9.94
N VAL A 155 5.41 -6.14 9.70
CA VAL A 155 6.55 -6.35 10.59
C VAL A 155 7.26 -5.03 10.86
N ARG A 156 7.63 -4.83 12.13
CA ARG A 156 8.46 -3.72 12.62
C ARG A 156 9.48 -4.26 13.61
N GLY A 157 10.44 -5.04 13.13
CA GLY A 157 11.34 -5.85 13.97
C GLY A 157 10.68 -7.07 14.61
N GLU A 158 9.38 -7.03 14.85
CA GLU A 158 8.52 -8.16 15.23
C GLU A 158 7.23 -8.17 14.39
N VAL A 159 6.48 -9.28 14.43
CA VAL A 159 5.20 -9.36 13.70
C VAL A 159 4.14 -8.56 14.43
N MET A 160 3.69 -7.47 13.83
CA MET A 160 2.65 -6.60 14.37
C MET A 160 1.26 -7.18 14.14
N GLN A 161 0.99 -7.60 12.90
CA GLN A 161 -0.31 -8.11 12.49
C GLN A 161 -0.21 -9.01 11.25
N ARG A 162 -1.20 -9.89 11.07
CA ARG A 162 -1.39 -10.73 9.89
C ARG A 162 -2.71 -10.45 9.20
N TYR A 163 -2.72 -10.67 7.91
CA TYR A 163 -3.82 -10.42 7.00
C TYR A 163 -3.99 -11.63 6.08
N ASP A 164 -5.23 -11.91 5.71
CA ASP A 164 -5.56 -13.08 4.89
C ASP A 164 -4.99 -12.96 3.47
N ASP A 165 -4.96 -11.73 2.93
CA ASP A 165 -4.36 -11.42 1.65
C ASP A 165 -3.88 -9.96 1.55
N PHE A 166 -3.43 -9.55 0.35
CA PHE A 166 -2.97 -8.19 0.11
C PHE A 166 -4.09 -7.14 0.16
N LEU A 167 -5.32 -7.51 -0.22
CA LEU A 167 -6.46 -6.61 -0.16
C LEU A 167 -6.83 -6.30 1.30
N ASP A 168 -6.89 -7.31 2.15
CA ASP A 168 -7.14 -7.14 3.59
C ASP A 168 -6.09 -6.26 4.27
N TYR A 169 -4.81 -6.47 3.93
CA TYR A 169 -3.71 -5.60 4.36
C TYR A 169 -3.91 -4.15 3.87
N TYR A 170 -4.14 -3.96 2.57
CA TYR A 170 -4.35 -2.64 1.98
C TYR A 170 -5.52 -1.89 2.64
N LEU A 171 -6.67 -2.55 2.79
CA LEU A 171 -7.86 -1.97 3.41
C LEU A 171 -7.59 -1.58 4.87
N SER A 172 -6.85 -2.41 5.59
CA SER A 172 -6.44 -2.10 6.96
C SER A 172 -5.56 -0.86 7.05
N MET A 173 -4.60 -0.69 6.13
CA MET A 173 -3.79 0.53 6.06
C MET A 173 -4.60 1.77 5.69
N MET A 174 -5.65 1.61 4.87
CA MET A 174 -6.57 2.71 4.56
C MET A 174 -7.43 3.12 5.76
N GLU A 175 -7.88 2.17 6.59
CA GLU A 175 -8.57 2.49 7.83
C GLU A 175 -7.63 3.18 8.84
N LEU A 176 -6.37 2.73 8.95
CA LEU A 176 -5.36 3.42 9.77
C LEU A 176 -5.09 4.84 9.28
N ASN A 177 -4.99 5.06 7.97
CA ASN A 177 -4.86 6.41 7.41
C ASN A 177 -6.00 7.35 7.85
N LYS A 178 -7.24 6.84 7.94
CA LYS A 178 -8.38 7.65 8.43
C LYS A 178 -8.26 7.99 9.91
N LEU A 179 -7.79 7.04 10.72
CA LEU A 179 -7.54 7.27 12.16
C LEU A 179 -6.43 8.32 12.34
N ASP A 180 -5.29 8.14 11.65
CA ASP A 180 -4.21 9.11 11.62
C ASP A 180 -4.70 10.51 11.20
N THR A 181 -5.58 10.57 10.18
CA THR A 181 -6.17 11.84 9.72
C THR A 181 -6.99 12.52 10.81
N ALA A 182 -7.77 11.75 11.59
CA ALA A 182 -8.55 12.29 12.69
C ALA A 182 -7.64 12.82 13.81
N ASP A 183 -6.60 12.07 14.15
CA ASP A 183 -5.61 12.46 15.17
C ASP A 183 -4.84 13.73 14.77
N ILE A 184 -4.43 13.84 13.50
CA ILE A 184 -3.77 15.04 12.96
C ILE A 184 -4.72 16.24 13.05
N ARG A 185 -5.99 16.10 12.67
CA ARG A 185 -6.98 17.20 12.76
C ARG A 185 -7.23 17.64 14.19
N GLU A 186 -7.26 16.72 15.15
CA GLU A 186 -7.41 17.04 16.56
C GLU A 186 -6.19 17.80 17.10
N LYS A 187 -4.98 17.35 16.72
CA LYS A 187 -3.72 17.93 17.18
C LYS A 187 -3.41 19.29 16.55
N ASP A 188 -3.49 19.37 15.22
CA ASP A 188 -3.02 20.52 14.46
C ASP A 188 -4.14 21.54 14.20
N GLY A 189 -5.40 21.15 14.37
CA GLY A 189 -6.55 22.02 14.14
C GLY A 189 -6.78 22.34 12.65
N PRO A 190 -7.65 23.31 12.33
CA PRO A 190 -7.99 23.62 10.95
C PRO A 190 -6.80 24.22 10.20
N LYS A 191 -6.61 23.76 8.96
CA LYS A 191 -5.60 24.30 8.04
C LYS A 191 -5.78 25.83 7.86
N PRO A 192 -4.74 26.63 8.10
CA PRO A 192 -4.76 28.07 7.80
C PRO A 192 -4.96 28.35 6.30
N GLU A 193 -5.65 29.46 5.97
CA GLU A 193 -5.80 29.89 4.57
C GLU A 193 -4.44 30.16 3.92
N GLY A 194 -4.27 29.72 2.66
CA GLY A 194 -3.10 30.04 1.83
C GLY A 194 -1.88 29.13 1.99
N ILE A 195 -1.94 28.10 2.83
CA ILE A 195 -0.87 27.07 2.87
C ILE A 195 -1.09 26.10 1.70
N PRO A 196 -0.14 25.88 0.78
CA PRO A 196 -0.28 24.84 -0.24
C PRO A 196 0.09 23.45 0.30
N HIS A 197 -0.42 22.39 -0.32
CA HIS A 197 -0.01 21.01 0.00
C HIS A 197 1.09 20.56 -0.93
N ALA A 198 2.15 19.98 -0.36
CA ALA A 198 3.25 19.40 -1.09
C ALA A 198 2.89 17.96 -1.52
N ILE A 199 2.94 17.69 -2.82
CA ILE A 199 2.83 16.36 -3.41
C ILE A 199 4.15 16.03 -4.12
N ILE A 200 4.64 14.82 -3.92
CA ILE A 200 5.78 14.30 -4.64
C ILE A 200 5.28 13.59 -5.90
N ASP A 201 5.61 14.13 -7.07
CA ASP A 201 5.29 13.49 -8.36
C ASP A 201 5.96 12.12 -8.50
N ARG A 202 7.20 11.97 -8.00
CA ARG A 202 7.99 10.72 -7.96
C ARG A 202 9.00 10.75 -6.81
N PRO A 203 9.30 9.61 -6.16
CA PRO A 203 10.30 9.53 -5.09
C PRO A 203 11.61 10.25 -5.45
N GLY A 204 12.08 11.17 -4.58
CA GLY A 204 13.27 11.99 -4.81
C GLY A 204 13.07 13.26 -5.65
N SER A 205 11.85 13.56 -6.11
CA SER A 205 11.52 14.83 -6.77
C SER A 205 11.22 15.93 -5.74
N PRO A 206 11.52 17.21 -6.04
CA PRO A 206 11.07 18.30 -5.19
C PRO A 206 9.54 18.35 -5.13
N PRO A 207 8.95 18.75 -4.00
CA PRO A 207 7.51 18.81 -3.83
C PRO A 207 6.87 19.78 -4.83
N VAL A 208 5.77 19.34 -5.44
CA VAL A 208 4.86 20.13 -6.26
C VAL A 208 3.73 20.61 -5.37
N PHE A 209 3.42 21.90 -5.42
CA PHE A 209 2.37 22.49 -4.60
C PHE A 209 1.03 22.43 -5.32
N GLU A 210 0.03 21.77 -4.71
CA GLU A 210 -1.34 21.84 -5.18
C GLU A 210 -1.91 23.21 -4.77
N ASP A 211 -1.79 24.20 -5.66
CA ASP A 211 -2.51 25.45 -5.52
C ASP A 211 -4.01 25.15 -5.65
N ALA A 212 -4.79 25.54 -4.64
CA ALA A 212 -6.23 25.49 -4.69
C ALA A 212 -6.68 26.11 -6.01
N ARG A 213 -7.32 25.32 -6.87
CA ARG A 213 -7.87 25.76 -8.17
C ARG A 213 -8.80 26.94 -7.97
N ARG A 214 -8.24 28.15 -7.94
CA ARG A 214 -8.91 29.36 -8.41
C ARG A 214 -8.59 29.43 -9.89
N ASP A 215 -9.43 28.73 -10.65
CA ASP A 215 -9.68 29.16 -12.02
C ASP A 215 -10.32 30.55 -11.92
N ASP A 216 -9.51 31.59 -12.07
CA ASP A 216 -10.02 32.91 -12.44
C ASP A 216 -10.42 32.85 -13.92
N LEU A 217 -11.71 32.62 -14.17
CA LEU A 217 -12.45 33.06 -15.37
C LEU A 217 -13.87 33.49 -14.99
#